data_AF-A0A644ZDQ8-F1
#
_entry.id   AF-A0A644ZDQ8-F1
#
_cell.length_a   1.000
_cell.length_b   1.000
_cell.length_c   1.000
_cell.angle_alpha   90.00
_cell.angle_beta   90.00
_cell.angle_gamma   90.00
#
_symmetry.space_group_name_H-M   'P 1'
#
loop_
_entity.id
_entity.type
_entity.pdbx_description
1 polymer ?
#
loop_
_entity_poly.entity_id
_entity_poly.type
_entity_poly.pdbx_seq_one_letter_code
_entity_poly.pdbx_strand_id
1 'polypeptide(L)'
;MNKLFFTISILCICLTSCNQSNNKQIESNIIDFDNLSDSEFEIKDIEYIPLETKEYCLLGDINKIIYKNDKFYILDRDQNKVVYIFDKDGKFISSINKQGEGAGEYIEIIDMDVDNENNIYVADNAQSNIIKYAQADPDNYEVIHVGEHFLEFCYLDKQSFILRDVFGPEGQKMKLACFNHTKNTVTSILDSKYKNINEMDIMRCSKHYLYRSNGQIYYNERFTPTIYSISPKGELIDQYTIFSKYYISEDGLKELEKNPGKFIQETDHVKDIISLYENEEYFVCMPFITPSATYVLIPKNKALQTKKIDLMNETALQGTSQIEGVAKNKFFVLMNYSEPQAKLQKDNSKLKSWNEESNPVLVLFSIK
;
A
#
# COMPACT_ATOMS: atom_id res chain seq x y z
N MET A 1 14.40 -77.55 42.45
CA MET A 1 13.21 -77.03 43.14
C MET A 1 13.38 -75.53 43.32
N ASN A 2 12.35 -74.78 42.91
CA ASN A 2 12.08 -73.35 43.10
C ASN A 2 12.95 -72.33 42.32
N LYS A 3 12.44 -72.02 41.12
CA LYS A 3 12.63 -70.75 40.40
C LYS A 3 11.92 -69.62 41.18
N LEU A 4 12.57 -68.47 41.36
CA LEU A 4 11.89 -67.23 41.71
C LEU A 4 12.29 -66.17 40.68
N PHE A 5 11.40 -65.94 39.71
CA PHE A 5 11.49 -64.86 38.73
C PHE A 5 11.02 -63.57 39.40
N PHE A 6 11.86 -62.54 39.44
CA PHE A 6 11.44 -61.19 39.78
C PHE A 6 11.05 -60.47 38.49
N THR A 7 9.75 -60.43 38.20
CA THR A 7 9.16 -59.62 37.14
C THR A 7 9.05 -58.18 37.63
N ILE A 8 9.93 -57.29 37.15
CA ILE A 8 9.76 -55.85 37.30
C ILE A 8 8.73 -55.41 36.26
N SER A 9 7.52 -55.13 36.73
CA SER A 9 6.43 -54.56 35.95
C SER A 9 6.74 -53.08 35.69
N ILE A 10 7.14 -52.76 34.46
CA ILE A 10 7.26 -51.38 33.99
C ILE A 10 5.83 -50.88 33.75
N LEU A 11 5.37 -50.02 34.66
CA LEU A 11 4.10 -49.33 34.57
C LEU A 11 4.19 -48.29 33.43
N CYS A 12 3.71 -48.69 32.24
CA CYS A 12 3.43 -47.77 31.13
C CYS A 12 2.32 -46.79 31.55
N ILE A 13 2.72 -45.59 31.99
CA ILE A 13 1.81 -44.46 32.11
C ILE A 13 1.62 -43.92 30.68
N CYS A 14 0.57 -44.40 30.03
CA CYS A 14 0.03 -43.79 28.82
C CYS A 14 -0.50 -42.40 29.18
N LEU A 15 0.34 -41.37 29.02
CA LEU A 15 -0.15 -39.99 28.94
C LEU A 15 -0.83 -39.85 27.58
N THR A 16 -2.13 -40.15 27.54
CA THR A 16 -3.02 -39.70 26.48
C THR A 16 -3.11 -38.19 26.57
N SER A 17 -2.18 -37.50 25.92
CA SER A 17 -2.34 -36.09 25.58
C SER A 17 -3.44 -36.03 24.53
N CYS A 18 -4.67 -35.77 24.96
CA CYS A 18 -5.71 -35.27 24.07
C CYS A 18 -5.15 -34.01 23.43
N ASN A 19 -4.70 -34.13 22.19
CA ASN A 19 -4.40 -32.99 21.34
C ASN A 19 -5.76 -32.39 20.96
N GLN A 20 -6.33 -31.63 21.89
CA GLN A 20 -7.47 -30.77 21.61
C GLN A 20 -6.92 -29.72 20.67
N SER A 21 -7.12 -29.94 19.38
CA SER A 21 -6.89 -28.96 18.35
C SER A 21 -7.57 -27.68 18.80
N ASN A 22 -6.76 -26.70 19.19
CA ASN A 22 -7.19 -25.33 19.42
C ASN A 22 -7.59 -24.74 18.07
N ASN A 23 -8.77 -25.15 17.58
CA ASN A 23 -9.51 -24.48 16.52
C ASN A 23 -10.19 -23.22 17.09
N LYS A 24 -9.40 -22.36 17.74
CA LYS A 24 -9.84 -21.10 18.37
C LYS A 24 -8.86 -19.95 18.09
N GLN A 25 -8.39 -19.86 16.85
CA GLN A 25 -7.53 -18.76 16.40
C GLN A 25 -7.91 -18.23 15.01
N ILE A 26 -9.22 -18.24 14.68
CA ILE A 26 -9.73 -17.77 13.37
C ILE A 26 -10.76 -16.64 13.51
N GLU A 27 -11.27 -16.32 14.71
CA GLU A 27 -12.26 -15.24 14.88
C GLU A 27 -11.67 -13.82 15.08
N SER A 28 -10.35 -13.65 15.24
CA SER A 28 -9.77 -12.34 15.62
C SER A 28 -9.55 -11.32 14.50
N ASN A 29 -9.60 -11.76 13.23
CA ASN A 29 -9.20 -10.92 12.09
C ASN A 29 -10.37 -10.48 11.21
N ILE A 30 -11.60 -10.91 11.52
CA ILE A 30 -12.81 -10.49 10.81
C ILE A 30 -13.38 -9.26 11.52
N ILE A 31 -13.54 -8.18 10.77
CA ILE A 31 -14.09 -6.91 11.24
C ILE A 31 -15.42 -6.69 10.54
N ASP A 32 -16.49 -6.67 11.31
CA ASP A 32 -17.83 -6.39 10.81
C ASP A 32 -18.03 -4.88 10.64
N PHE A 33 -17.69 -4.38 9.45
CA PHE A 33 -17.74 -2.95 9.10
C PHE A 33 -19.13 -2.35 9.29
N ASP A 34 -20.19 -3.12 9.02
CA ASP A 34 -21.57 -2.60 9.10
C ASP A 34 -21.95 -2.25 10.54
N ASN A 35 -21.40 -2.98 11.52
CA ASN A 35 -21.71 -2.85 12.94
C ASN A 35 -20.63 -2.13 13.75
N LEU A 36 -19.56 -1.64 13.11
CA LEU A 36 -18.58 -0.79 13.80
C LEU A 36 -19.22 0.53 14.23
N SER A 37 -18.99 0.89 15.48
CA SER A 37 -19.35 2.21 16.01
C SER A 37 -18.45 3.29 15.44
N ASP A 38 -19.06 4.43 15.12
CA ASP A 38 -18.33 5.68 15.04
C ASP A 38 -17.83 6.05 16.43
N SER A 39 -16.62 6.59 16.52
CA SER A 39 -16.05 6.96 17.81
C SER A 39 -15.12 8.14 17.65
N GLU A 40 -15.08 8.98 18.68
CA GLU A 40 -14.12 10.06 18.74
C GLU A 40 -12.69 9.51 18.66
N PHE A 41 -11.86 10.26 17.97
CA PHE A 41 -10.44 10.06 17.86
C PHE A 41 -9.78 11.42 17.96
N GLU A 42 -8.49 11.44 18.27
CA GLU A 42 -7.73 12.68 18.31
C GLU A 42 -6.49 12.52 17.44
N ILE A 43 -6.25 13.49 16.55
CA ILE A 43 -4.96 13.60 15.86
C ILE A 43 -4.00 14.44 16.70
N LYS A 44 -2.74 14.02 16.77
CA LYS A 44 -1.68 14.69 17.54
C LYS A 44 -0.37 14.76 16.77
N ASP A 45 0.59 15.47 17.36
CA ASP A 45 1.97 15.58 16.88
C ASP A 45 2.06 16.02 15.41
N ILE A 46 1.15 16.90 15.01
CA ILE A 46 0.99 17.33 13.63
C ILE A 46 2.24 18.09 13.18
N GLU A 47 2.83 17.62 12.10
CA GLU A 47 4.00 18.23 11.50
C GLU A 47 3.73 18.53 10.02
N TYR A 48 4.00 19.77 9.64
CA TYR A 48 3.90 20.24 8.26
C TYR A 48 5.31 20.30 7.66
N ILE A 49 5.51 19.59 6.55
CA ILE A 49 6.76 19.49 5.81
C ILE A 49 6.50 19.97 4.38
N PRO A 50 6.72 21.25 4.08
CA PRO A 50 6.62 21.77 2.72
C PRO A 50 7.74 21.14 1.88
N LEU A 51 7.38 20.53 0.76
CA LEU A 51 8.36 20.05 -0.20
C LEU A 51 8.98 21.25 -0.92
N GLU A 52 10.30 21.26 -1.05
CA GLU A 52 11.03 22.35 -1.70
C GLU A 52 10.48 22.59 -3.10
N THR A 53 10.15 23.85 -3.40
CA THR A 53 9.61 24.26 -4.69
C THR A 53 10.66 25.04 -5.46
N LYS A 54 11.18 24.42 -6.53
CA LYS A 54 12.11 24.99 -7.52
C LYS A 54 11.83 24.36 -8.87
N GLU A 55 12.25 25.02 -9.96
CA GLU A 55 12.05 24.52 -11.33
C GLU A 55 12.57 23.09 -11.53
N TYR A 56 13.68 22.73 -10.88
CA TYR A 56 14.30 21.40 -11.00
C TYR A 56 13.61 20.29 -10.18
N CYS A 57 12.69 20.64 -9.29
CA CYS A 57 12.01 19.68 -8.41
C CYS A 57 10.51 19.97 -8.28
N LEU A 58 9.91 20.63 -9.28
CA LEU A 58 8.48 20.92 -9.29
C LEU A 58 7.70 19.63 -9.56
N LEU A 59 6.77 19.32 -8.66
CA LEU A 59 5.94 18.12 -8.70
C LEU A 59 4.66 18.41 -9.49
N GLY A 60 4.34 17.50 -10.39
CA GLY A 60 3.10 17.45 -11.16
C GLY A 60 2.10 16.50 -10.50
N ASP A 61 1.87 15.33 -11.11
CA ASP A 61 0.96 14.33 -10.55
C ASP A 61 1.72 13.31 -9.70
N ILE A 62 1.55 13.38 -8.38
CA ILE A 62 2.20 12.47 -7.44
C ILE A 62 1.42 11.15 -7.39
N ASN A 63 2.03 10.06 -7.86
CA ASN A 63 1.39 8.74 -7.93
C ASN A 63 1.71 7.83 -6.74
N LYS A 64 2.89 7.97 -6.14
CA LYS A 64 3.33 7.12 -5.01
C LYS A 64 4.37 7.86 -4.17
N ILE A 65 4.24 7.74 -2.84
CA ILE A 65 5.20 8.30 -1.89
C ILE A 65 5.70 7.17 -0.99
N ILE A 66 7.02 6.98 -0.92
CA ILE A 66 7.64 6.02 -0.02
C ILE A 66 8.56 6.79 0.92
N TYR A 67 8.33 6.66 2.23
CA TYR A 67 9.26 7.15 3.24
C TYR A 67 10.22 6.05 3.66
N LYS A 68 11.53 6.29 3.53
CA LYS A 68 12.56 5.32 3.89
C LYS A 68 13.89 5.99 4.19
N ASN A 69 14.59 5.52 5.23
CA ASN A 69 15.93 6.01 5.60
C ASN A 69 16.02 7.55 5.63
N ASP A 70 15.08 8.19 6.33
CA ASP A 70 14.99 9.65 6.46
C ASP A 70 14.81 10.42 5.14
N LYS A 71 14.24 9.77 4.11
CA LYS A 71 13.95 10.39 2.81
C LYS A 71 12.53 10.07 2.35
N PHE A 72 11.95 10.99 1.61
CA PHE A 72 10.74 10.76 0.81
C PHE A 72 11.15 10.54 -0.63
N TYR A 73 10.75 9.40 -1.18
CA TYR A 73 10.84 9.09 -2.60
C TYR A 73 9.44 9.31 -3.17
N ILE A 74 9.34 10.14 -4.20
CA ILE A 74 8.07 10.58 -4.78
C ILE A 74 8.08 10.26 -6.26
N LEU A 75 7.18 9.38 -6.68
CA LEU A 75 6.95 9.07 -8.09
C LEU A 75 5.98 10.09 -8.66
N ASP A 76 6.44 10.85 -9.64
CA ASP A 76 5.63 11.66 -10.53
C ASP A 76 5.61 10.99 -11.90
N ARG A 77 4.64 10.11 -12.10
CA ARG A 77 4.60 9.21 -13.26
C ARG A 77 3.98 9.90 -14.45
N ASP A 78 2.82 10.52 -14.25
CA ASP A 78 1.93 10.86 -15.36
C ASP A 78 2.31 12.20 -16.01
N GLN A 79 2.87 13.14 -15.24
CA GLN A 79 3.25 14.45 -15.74
C GLN A 79 4.75 14.55 -16.06
N ASN A 80 5.62 14.31 -15.08
CA ASN A 80 7.06 14.51 -15.26
C ASN A 80 7.81 13.23 -15.65
N LYS A 81 7.30 12.05 -15.30
CA LYS A 81 7.97 10.74 -15.47
C LYS A 81 9.30 10.66 -14.71
N VAL A 82 9.30 11.11 -13.45
CA VAL A 82 10.50 11.26 -12.62
C VAL A 82 10.26 10.69 -11.23
N VAL A 83 11.30 10.10 -10.64
CA VAL A 83 11.35 9.85 -9.19
C VAL A 83 12.14 10.97 -8.52
N TYR A 84 11.48 11.77 -7.69
CA TYR A 84 12.10 12.83 -6.90
C TYR A 84 12.43 12.33 -5.50
N ILE A 85 13.54 12.82 -4.94
CA ILE A 85 14.03 12.41 -3.62
C ILE A 85 14.19 13.65 -2.78
N PHE A 86 13.45 13.68 -1.67
CA PHE A 86 13.52 14.74 -0.67
C PHE A 86 14.03 14.17 0.65
N ASP A 87 14.71 14.98 1.44
CA ASP A 87 15.03 14.62 2.81
C ASP A 87 13.79 14.66 3.70
N LYS A 88 13.94 14.19 4.94
CA LYS A 88 12.89 14.21 5.96
C LYS A 88 12.33 15.60 6.29
N ASP A 89 13.02 16.68 5.92
CA ASP A 89 12.61 18.06 6.18
C ASP A 89 12.02 18.73 4.92
N GLY A 90 11.84 17.97 3.83
CA GLY A 90 11.26 18.41 2.57
C GLY A 90 12.25 19.08 1.63
N LYS A 91 13.56 19.00 1.88
CA LYS A 91 14.59 19.54 0.98
C LYS A 91 14.90 18.57 -0.14
N PHE A 92 14.96 19.09 -1.36
CA PHE A 92 15.32 18.27 -2.51
C PHE A 92 16.77 17.77 -2.39
N ILE A 93 16.97 16.48 -2.64
CA ILE A 93 18.28 15.83 -2.63
C ILE A 93 18.74 15.58 -4.07
N SER A 94 17.94 14.82 -4.82
CA SER A 94 18.24 14.39 -6.19
C SER A 94 16.99 13.80 -6.84
N SER A 95 17.12 13.38 -8.11
CA SER A 95 16.06 12.68 -8.82
C SER A 95 16.63 11.61 -9.75
N ILE A 96 15.81 10.61 -10.05
CA ILE A 96 16.02 9.68 -11.16
C ILE A 96 15.17 10.21 -12.32
N ASN A 97 15.81 10.89 -13.26
CA ASN A 97 15.22 11.42 -14.48
C ASN A 97 16.00 10.93 -15.69
N LYS A 98 15.85 9.64 -15.99
CA LYS A 98 16.59 8.92 -17.05
C LYS A 98 15.61 8.48 -18.14
N GLN A 99 14.98 9.44 -18.79
CA GLN A 99 14.00 9.19 -19.85
C GLN A 99 14.70 8.97 -21.19
N GLY A 100 14.39 7.87 -21.87
CA GLY A 100 14.96 7.56 -23.19
C GLY A 100 15.04 6.06 -23.47
N GLU A 101 15.71 5.72 -24.56
CA GLU A 101 15.89 4.33 -25.03
C GLU A 101 17.32 3.81 -24.77
N GLY A 102 18.17 4.63 -24.15
CA GLY A 102 19.55 4.29 -23.83
C GLY A 102 19.68 3.29 -22.68
N ALA A 103 20.92 2.86 -22.45
CA ALA A 103 21.21 1.95 -21.35
C ALA A 103 20.96 2.65 -20.00
N GLY A 104 20.15 2.02 -19.14
CA GLY A 104 19.76 2.60 -17.85
C GLY A 104 18.75 3.74 -17.96
N GLU A 105 18.13 3.93 -19.12
CA GLU A 105 17.01 4.84 -19.33
C GLU A 105 15.69 4.06 -19.42
N TYR A 106 14.58 4.71 -19.10
CA TYR A 106 13.24 4.16 -19.20
C TYR A 106 12.38 4.97 -20.18
N ILE A 107 11.45 4.27 -20.83
CA ILE A 107 10.49 4.86 -21.78
C ILE A 107 9.14 5.11 -21.09
N GLU A 108 8.65 4.12 -20.34
CA GLU A 108 7.36 4.13 -19.68
C GLU A 108 7.50 3.75 -18.20
N ILE A 109 7.84 4.73 -17.37
CA ILE A 109 7.80 4.52 -15.91
C ILE A 109 6.36 4.23 -15.47
N ILE A 110 6.14 3.11 -14.77
CA ILE A 110 4.81 2.72 -14.29
C ILE A 110 4.66 2.67 -12.77
N ASP A 111 5.74 2.36 -12.06
CA ASP A 111 5.78 2.26 -10.60
C ASP A 111 7.24 2.35 -10.10
N MET A 112 7.42 2.54 -8.79
CA MET A 112 8.72 2.48 -8.13
C MET A 112 8.66 1.75 -6.78
N ASP A 113 9.82 1.27 -6.31
CA ASP A 113 10.01 0.83 -4.94
C ASP A 113 11.44 1.08 -4.46
N VAL A 114 11.67 1.02 -3.15
CA VAL A 114 12.97 1.34 -2.53
C VAL A 114 13.35 0.29 -1.50
N ASP A 115 14.57 -0.25 -1.58
CA ASP A 115 15.08 -1.21 -0.60
C ASP A 115 15.76 -0.53 0.61
N ASN A 116 16.25 -1.33 1.57
CA ASN A 116 16.89 -0.82 2.79
C ASN A 116 18.27 -0.20 2.54
N GLU A 117 18.88 -0.47 1.37
CA GLU A 117 20.18 0.05 0.96
C GLU A 117 20.06 1.38 0.19
N ASN A 118 18.84 1.93 0.07
CA ASN A 118 18.48 3.10 -0.75
C ASN A 118 18.61 2.86 -2.27
N ASN A 119 18.57 1.60 -2.72
CA ASN A 119 18.45 1.33 -4.13
C ASN A 119 17.01 1.63 -4.57
N ILE A 120 16.87 2.36 -5.66
CA ILE A 120 15.57 2.71 -6.25
C ILE A 120 15.32 1.75 -7.40
N TYR A 121 14.17 1.11 -7.40
CA TYR A 121 13.70 0.27 -8.49
C TYR A 121 12.63 1.02 -9.24
N VAL A 122 12.76 1.09 -10.56
CA VAL A 122 11.81 1.73 -11.47
C VAL A 122 11.34 0.69 -12.47
N ALA A 123 10.02 0.48 -12.57
CA ALA A 123 9.47 -0.41 -13.58
C ALA A 123 9.21 0.34 -14.89
N ASP A 124 9.70 -0.23 -15.99
CA ASP A 124 9.49 0.23 -17.37
C ASP A 124 8.78 -0.85 -18.19
N ASN A 125 7.49 -0.66 -18.44
CA ASN A 125 6.70 -1.65 -19.18
C ASN A 125 7.03 -1.66 -20.67
N ALA A 126 7.35 -0.51 -21.28
CA ALA A 126 7.70 -0.44 -22.69
C ALA A 126 8.93 -1.29 -23.03
N GLN A 127 9.82 -1.49 -22.06
CA GLN A 127 10.97 -2.39 -22.18
C GLN A 127 10.85 -3.69 -21.37
N SER A 128 9.72 -3.93 -20.69
CA SER A 128 9.48 -5.08 -19.79
C SER A 128 10.59 -5.27 -18.74
N ASN A 129 11.09 -4.17 -18.17
CA ASN A 129 12.22 -4.13 -17.26
C ASN A 129 11.84 -3.58 -15.89
N ILE A 130 12.61 -3.99 -14.88
CA ILE A 130 12.80 -3.21 -13.66
C ILE A 130 14.24 -2.72 -13.67
N ILE A 131 14.46 -1.41 -13.60
CA ILE A 131 15.78 -0.80 -13.54
C ILE A 131 16.08 -0.47 -12.07
N LYS A 132 17.16 -1.02 -11.54
CA LYS A 132 17.66 -0.71 -10.21
C LYS A 132 18.74 0.37 -10.33
N TYR A 133 18.58 1.48 -9.63
CA TYR A 133 19.57 2.53 -9.44
C TYR A 133 20.16 2.43 -8.04
N ALA A 134 21.44 2.07 -7.96
CA ALA A 134 22.10 1.80 -6.69
C ALA A 134 22.27 3.09 -5.89
N GLN A 135 21.82 3.10 -4.64
CA GLN A 135 21.90 4.26 -3.73
C GLN A 135 21.37 5.57 -4.33
N ALA A 136 20.36 5.48 -5.19
CA ALA A 136 19.79 6.60 -5.93
C ALA A 136 20.76 7.34 -6.86
N ASP A 137 21.82 6.68 -7.32
CA ASP A 137 22.71 7.17 -8.36
C ASP A 137 22.17 6.78 -9.75
N PRO A 138 21.77 7.76 -10.59
CA PRO A 138 21.21 7.49 -11.92
C PRO A 138 22.22 6.88 -12.92
N ASP A 139 23.52 6.91 -12.62
CA ASP A 139 24.56 6.37 -13.49
C ASP A 139 25.10 5.01 -13.00
N ASN A 140 24.72 4.58 -11.80
CA ASN A 140 25.03 3.25 -11.26
C ASN A 140 23.76 2.38 -11.26
N TYR A 141 23.50 1.71 -12.39
CA TYR A 141 22.26 0.97 -12.60
C TYR A 141 22.47 -0.50 -12.99
N GLU A 142 21.43 -1.29 -12.76
CA GLU A 142 21.29 -2.68 -13.17
C GLU A 142 19.90 -2.85 -13.82
N VAL A 143 19.86 -3.44 -15.02
CA VAL A 143 18.59 -3.73 -15.72
C VAL A 143 18.18 -5.17 -15.42
N ILE A 144 16.98 -5.34 -14.87
CA ILE A 144 16.37 -6.62 -14.55
C ILE A 144 15.27 -6.88 -15.57
N HIS A 145 15.51 -7.81 -16.49
CA HIS A 145 14.53 -8.18 -17.51
C HIS A 145 13.43 -9.05 -16.91
N VAL A 146 12.22 -8.51 -16.82
CA VAL A 146 11.05 -9.23 -16.30
C VAL A 146 10.39 -10.05 -17.41
N GLY A 147 10.34 -9.51 -18.63
CA GLY A 147 9.73 -10.17 -19.79
C GLY A 147 8.20 -10.26 -19.75
N GLU A 148 7.57 -9.56 -18.81
CA GLU A 148 6.13 -9.50 -18.62
C GLU A 148 5.71 -8.06 -18.32
N HIS A 149 4.51 -7.66 -18.77
CA HIS A 149 3.91 -6.39 -18.38
C HIS A 149 3.09 -6.57 -17.09
N PHE A 150 3.13 -5.58 -16.22
CA PHE A 150 2.39 -5.57 -14.96
C PHE A 150 1.97 -4.14 -14.61
N LEU A 151 1.12 -3.95 -13.61
CA LEU A 151 0.66 -2.60 -13.24
C LEU A 151 1.47 -1.96 -12.13
N GLU A 152 1.87 -2.77 -11.15
CA GLU A 152 2.61 -2.34 -9.96
C GLU A 152 3.53 -3.45 -9.49
N PHE A 153 4.55 -3.08 -8.73
CA PHE A 153 5.44 -4.05 -8.12
C PHE A 153 5.89 -3.64 -6.71
N CYS A 154 6.45 -4.59 -5.99
CA CYS A 154 7.18 -4.36 -4.75
C CYS A 154 8.45 -5.22 -4.72
N TYR A 155 9.57 -4.61 -4.35
CA TYR A 155 10.81 -5.30 -3.98
C TYR A 155 10.56 -6.15 -2.74
N LEU A 156 10.78 -7.46 -2.84
CA LEU A 156 10.67 -8.36 -1.71
C LEU A 156 12.04 -8.56 -1.06
N ASP A 157 13.02 -8.98 -1.87
CA ASP A 157 14.38 -9.24 -1.46
C ASP A 157 15.34 -9.17 -2.66
N LYS A 158 16.63 -9.49 -2.42
CA LYS A 158 17.69 -9.44 -3.44
C LYS A 158 17.48 -10.35 -4.64
N GLN A 159 16.47 -11.22 -4.64
CA GLN A 159 16.16 -12.15 -5.72
C GLN A 159 14.76 -11.98 -6.27
N SER A 160 13.83 -11.35 -5.52
CA SER A 160 12.41 -11.48 -5.80
C SER A 160 11.64 -10.17 -5.69
N PHE A 161 10.60 -10.07 -6.50
CA PHE A 161 9.63 -8.98 -6.54
C PHE A 161 8.21 -9.57 -6.51
N ILE A 162 7.27 -8.80 -5.98
CA ILE A 162 5.84 -9.05 -6.17
C ILE A 162 5.37 -8.21 -7.34
N LEU A 163 4.65 -8.81 -8.28
CA LEU A 163 4.05 -8.14 -9.44
C LEU A 163 2.54 -8.21 -9.32
N ARG A 164 1.86 -7.07 -9.49
CA ARG A 164 0.40 -6.96 -9.48
C ARG A 164 -0.15 -6.85 -10.89
N ASP A 165 -1.23 -7.57 -11.14
CA ASP A 165 -1.95 -7.60 -12.42
C ASP A 165 -0.98 -7.78 -13.59
N VAL A 166 -0.36 -8.96 -13.70
CA VAL A 166 0.49 -9.30 -14.84
C VAL A 166 -0.40 -9.52 -16.06
N PHE A 167 -0.11 -8.88 -17.20
CA PHE A 167 -0.97 -8.91 -18.38
C PHE A 167 -0.18 -9.09 -19.69
N GLY A 168 -0.89 -9.47 -20.75
CA GLY A 168 -0.37 -9.57 -22.11
C GLY A 168 -1.44 -9.24 -23.15
N PRO A 169 -1.23 -9.59 -24.43
CA PRO A 169 -2.16 -9.27 -25.51
C PRO A 169 -3.57 -9.84 -25.34
N GLU A 170 -3.71 -10.95 -24.61
CA GLU A 170 -4.98 -11.62 -24.33
C GLU A 170 -5.67 -11.10 -23.05
N GLY A 171 -5.10 -10.10 -22.37
CA GLY A 171 -5.61 -9.53 -21.12
C GLY A 171 -4.78 -9.94 -19.89
N GLN A 172 -5.42 -9.95 -18.71
CA GLN A 172 -4.77 -10.31 -17.45
C GLN A 172 -4.36 -11.80 -17.46
N LYS A 173 -3.07 -12.06 -17.19
CA LYS A 173 -2.50 -13.40 -17.05
C LYS A 173 -2.53 -13.90 -15.60
N MET A 174 -2.12 -13.03 -14.67
CA MET A 174 -2.00 -13.36 -13.23
C MET A 174 -2.41 -12.15 -12.39
N LYS A 175 -3.18 -12.38 -11.32
CA LYS A 175 -3.66 -11.30 -10.46
C LYS A 175 -2.55 -10.77 -9.56
N LEU A 176 -1.82 -11.67 -8.92
CA LEU A 176 -0.63 -11.36 -8.14
C LEU A 176 0.40 -12.46 -8.36
N ALA A 177 1.65 -12.09 -8.62
CA ALA A 177 2.72 -13.03 -8.91
C ALA A 177 4.00 -12.70 -8.12
N CYS A 178 4.78 -13.73 -7.81
CA CYS A 178 6.15 -13.59 -7.34
C CYS A 178 7.09 -13.77 -8.54
N PHE A 179 7.89 -12.76 -8.84
CA PHE A 179 8.95 -12.80 -9.85
C PHE A 179 10.29 -12.98 -9.16
N ASN A 180 10.96 -14.11 -9.43
CA ASN A 180 12.32 -14.36 -9.01
C ASN A 180 13.27 -14.11 -10.19
N HIS A 181 14.05 -13.04 -10.13
CA HIS A 181 14.89 -12.61 -11.25
C HIS A 181 16.17 -13.42 -11.40
N THR A 182 16.67 -14.07 -10.33
CA THR A 182 17.86 -14.94 -10.44
C THR A 182 17.54 -16.25 -11.18
N LYS A 183 16.30 -16.73 -11.08
CA LYS A 183 15.78 -17.89 -11.84
C LYS A 183 15.04 -17.48 -13.11
N ASN A 184 14.75 -16.20 -13.29
CA ASN A 184 13.89 -15.65 -14.33
C ASN A 184 12.52 -16.36 -14.40
N THR A 185 11.86 -16.52 -13.26
CA THR A 185 10.57 -17.20 -13.14
C THR A 185 9.52 -16.30 -12.51
N VAL A 186 8.35 -16.21 -13.14
CA VAL A 186 7.16 -15.56 -12.59
C VAL A 186 6.16 -16.65 -12.19
N THR A 187 5.70 -16.64 -10.94
CA THR A 187 4.76 -17.64 -10.40
C THR A 187 3.55 -16.94 -9.80
N SER A 188 2.34 -17.32 -10.21
CA SER A 188 1.09 -16.83 -9.59
C SER A 188 1.07 -17.20 -8.10
N ILE A 189 0.75 -16.22 -7.25
CA ILE A 189 0.54 -16.41 -5.81
C ILE A 189 -0.90 -16.10 -5.38
N LEU A 190 -1.69 -15.52 -6.28
CA LEU A 190 -3.13 -15.34 -6.14
C LEU A 190 -3.78 -15.36 -7.52
N ASP A 191 -4.84 -16.15 -7.64
CA ASP A 191 -5.70 -16.15 -8.82
C ASP A 191 -6.83 -15.12 -8.65
N SER A 192 -7.25 -14.49 -9.75
CA SER A 192 -8.36 -13.53 -9.71
C SER A 192 -9.65 -14.21 -9.26
N LYS A 193 -10.32 -13.60 -8.29
CA LYS A 193 -11.67 -13.96 -7.87
C LYS A 193 -12.68 -13.71 -8.98
N TYR A 194 -12.52 -12.62 -9.75
CA TYR A 194 -13.45 -12.18 -10.78
C TYR A 194 -12.88 -12.41 -12.19
N LYS A 195 -12.95 -13.66 -12.67
CA LYS A 195 -12.36 -14.08 -13.95
C LYS A 195 -12.94 -13.41 -15.21
N ASN A 196 -14.17 -12.88 -15.11
CA ASN A 196 -14.89 -12.32 -16.25
C ASN A 196 -15.15 -10.81 -16.10
N ILE A 197 -14.36 -10.13 -15.25
CA ILE A 197 -14.44 -8.68 -15.05
C ILE A 197 -13.10 -8.07 -15.46
N ASN A 198 -13.11 -7.16 -16.41
CA ASN A 198 -11.94 -6.33 -16.68
C ASN A 198 -11.88 -5.18 -15.66
N GLU A 199 -11.20 -5.42 -14.54
CA GLU A 199 -11.06 -4.41 -13.48
C GLU A 199 -10.34 -3.14 -13.95
N MET A 200 -9.62 -3.20 -15.08
CA MET A 200 -8.94 -2.04 -15.65
C MET A 200 -9.89 -1.02 -16.27
N ASP A 201 -11.07 -1.47 -16.70
CA ASP A 201 -12.12 -0.60 -17.22
C ASP A 201 -12.98 -0.02 -16.07
N ILE A 202 -12.76 -0.47 -14.84
CA ILE A 202 -13.42 0.06 -13.64
C ILE A 202 -12.52 1.07 -12.96
N MET A 203 -13.04 2.29 -12.76
CA MET A 203 -12.32 3.40 -12.12
C MET A 203 -11.62 2.96 -10.82
N ARG A 204 -10.38 3.41 -10.62
CA ARG A 204 -9.58 3.13 -9.42
C ARG A 204 -9.92 4.10 -8.29
N CYS A 205 -9.86 3.60 -7.07
CA CYS A 205 -10.07 4.40 -5.85
C CYS A 205 -8.77 4.89 -5.23
N SER A 206 -7.64 4.29 -5.59
CA SER A 206 -6.30 4.66 -5.12
C SER A 206 -5.32 4.77 -6.27
N LYS A 207 -4.25 5.54 -6.07
CA LYS A 207 -3.15 5.67 -7.03
C LYS A 207 -2.26 4.41 -7.08
N HIS A 208 -2.25 3.62 -5.99
CA HIS A 208 -1.57 2.33 -5.88
C HIS A 208 -2.37 1.32 -5.03
N TYR A 209 -2.12 0.02 -5.23
CA TYR A 209 -2.73 -1.07 -4.44
C TYR A 209 -1.74 -2.07 -3.84
N LEU A 210 -0.44 -1.95 -4.13
CA LEU A 210 0.61 -2.54 -3.30
C LEU A 210 1.12 -1.50 -2.30
N TYR A 211 0.83 -1.71 -1.02
CA TYR A 211 1.11 -0.74 0.03
C TYR A 211 2.33 -1.16 0.84
N ARG A 212 3.37 -0.33 0.83
CA ARG A 212 4.51 -0.50 1.73
C ARG A 212 4.29 0.32 2.99
N SER A 213 4.22 -0.35 4.14
CA SER A 213 4.00 0.30 5.43
C SER A 213 4.84 -0.34 6.52
N ASN A 214 5.66 0.46 7.19
CA ASN A 214 6.57 0.02 8.26
C ASN A 214 7.43 -1.22 7.91
N GLY A 215 7.89 -1.30 6.65
CA GLY A 215 8.69 -2.44 6.16
C GLY A 215 7.89 -3.67 5.71
N GLN A 216 6.59 -3.72 6.02
CA GLN A 216 5.64 -4.74 5.55
C GLN A 216 5.01 -4.31 4.22
N ILE A 217 4.60 -5.30 3.42
CA ILE A 217 3.79 -5.10 2.19
C ILE A 217 2.38 -5.61 2.47
N TYR A 218 1.38 -4.80 2.12
CA TYR A 218 -0.03 -5.16 2.14
C TYR A 218 -0.65 -5.11 0.76
N TYR A 219 -1.62 -5.99 0.55
CA TYR A 219 -2.36 -6.11 -0.68
C TYR A 219 -3.82 -6.44 -0.37
N ASN A 220 -4.73 -5.83 -1.11
CA ASN A 220 -6.12 -6.25 -1.18
C ASN A 220 -6.44 -6.49 -2.65
N GLU A 221 -7.02 -7.65 -2.95
CA GLU A 221 -7.62 -7.84 -4.27
C GLU A 221 -8.86 -6.95 -4.36
N ARG A 222 -8.92 -6.10 -5.38
CA ARG A 222 -10.03 -5.14 -5.55
C ARG A 222 -11.38 -5.85 -5.46
N PHE A 223 -12.36 -5.17 -4.88
CA PHE A 223 -13.72 -5.68 -4.69
C PHE A 223 -13.83 -6.90 -3.76
N THR A 224 -12.77 -7.25 -3.02
CA THR A 224 -12.78 -8.35 -2.04
C THR A 224 -12.58 -7.83 -0.62
N PRO A 225 -13.10 -8.54 0.40
CA PRO A 225 -13.00 -8.07 1.78
C PRO A 225 -11.65 -8.34 2.44
N THR A 226 -10.76 -9.11 1.81
CA THR A 226 -9.58 -9.67 2.47
C THR A 226 -8.34 -8.85 2.19
N ILE A 227 -7.71 -8.38 3.27
CA ILE A 227 -6.41 -7.73 3.25
C ILE A 227 -5.35 -8.78 3.59
N TYR A 228 -4.34 -8.88 2.75
CA TYR A 228 -3.20 -9.75 2.93
C TYR A 228 -1.97 -8.95 3.34
N SER A 229 -1.18 -9.50 4.26
CA SER A 229 0.24 -9.17 4.36
C SER A 229 1.05 -10.17 3.54
N ILE A 230 2.18 -9.73 2.98
CA ILE A 230 3.06 -10.58 2.18
C ILE A 230 4.30 -10.94 3.02
N SER A 231 4.52 -12.22 3.28
CA SER A 231 5.67 -12.70 4.04
C SER A 231 6.98 -12.41 3.29
N PRO A 232 8.15 -12.41 3.97
CA PRO A 232 9.45 -12.28 3.30
C PRO A 232 9.72 -13.35 2.23
N LYS A 233 8.97 -14.46 2.21
CA LYS A 233 9.08 -15.51 1.19
C LYS A 233 8.11 -15.30 0.01
N GLY A 234 7.31 -14.24 0.04
CA GLY A 234 6.30 -13.94 -0.98
C GLY A 234 4.99 -14.70 -0.78
N GLU A 235 4.75 -15.25 0.41
CA GLU A 235 3.51 -15.96 0.74
C GLU A 235 2.46 -14.97 1.26
N LEU A 236 1.21 -15.14 0.83
CA LEU A 236 0.09 -14.34 1.35
C LEU A 236 -0.33 -14.84 2.73
N ILE A 237 -0.54 -13.89 3.65
CA ILE A 237 -1.03 -14.13 5.00
C ILE A 237 -2.29 -13.28 5.19
N ASP A 238 -3.41 -13.92 5.52
CA ASP A 238 -4.67 -13.23 5.82
C ASP A 238 -4.48 -12.32 7.03
N GLN A 239 -4.42 -11.01 6.78
CA GLN A 239 -4.18 -10.01 7.81
C GLN A 239 -5.50 -9.60 8.46
N TYR A 240 -6.45 -9.12 7.66
CA TYR A 240 -7.78 -8.72 8.10
C TYR A 240 -8.82 -9.08 7.04
N THR A 241 -10.06 -9.30 7.46
CA THR A 241 -11.22 -9.37 6.56
C THR A 241 -12.21 -8.31 6.99
N ILE A 242 -12.42 -7.30 6.14
CA ILE A 242 -13.39 -6.24 6.39
C ILE A 242 -14.74 -6.69 5.82
N PHE A 243 -15.55 -7.32 6.65
CA PHE A 243 -16.87 -7.81 6.26
C PHE A 243 -17.88 -6.66 6.15
N SER A 244 -18.68 -6.67 5.10
CA SER A 244 -19.88 -5.85 4.95
C SER A 244 -20.88 -6.64 4.11
N LYS A 245 -22.17 -6.53 4.41
CA LYS A 245 -23.22 -7.09 3.53
C LYS A 245 -23.46 -6.22 2.29
N TYR A 246 -22.82 -5.06 2.21
CA TYR A 246 -22.95 -4.07 1.13
C TYR A 246 -21.76 -4.07 0.17
N TYR A 247 -20.99 -5.16 0.05
CA TYR A 247 -20.03 -5.24 -1.07
C TYR A 247 -20.76 -5.25 -2.40
N ILE A 248 -20.20 -4.55 -3.39
CA ILE A 248 -20.73 -4.57 -4.75
C ILE A 248 -20.73 -6.00 -5.30
N SER A 249 -21.84 -6.37 -5.94
CA SER A 249 -21.99 -7.69 -6.55
C SER A 249 -21.20 -7.79 -7.86
N GLU A 250 -20.94 -9.01 -8.34
CA GLU A 250 -20.29 -9.21 -9.64
C GLU A 250 -21.11 -8.58 -10.80
N ASP A 251 -22.45 -8.64 -10.74
CA ASP A 251 -23.29 -7.98 -11.75
C ASP A 251 -23.19 -6.45 -11.68
N GLY A 252 -23.06 -5.89 -10.48
CA GLY A 252 -22.74 -4.48 -10.28
C GLY A 252 -21.39 -4.11 -10.89
N LEU A 253 -20.36 -4.95 -10.70
CA LEU A 253 -19.04 -4.76 -11.33
C LEU A 253 -19.12 -4.78 -12.86
N LYS A 254 -19.90 -5.70 -13.46
CA LYS A 254 -20.14 -5.73 -14.92
C LYS A 254 -20.83 -4.46 -15.42
N GLU A 255 -21.70 -3.89 -14.61
CA GLU A 255 -22.35 -2.62 -14.96
C GLU A 255 -21.36 -1.45 -14.92
N LEU A 256 -20.48 -1.41 -13.92
CA LEU A 256 -19.43 -0.39 -13.79
C LEU A 256 -18.39 -0.51 -14.91
N GLU A 257 -17.99 -1.74 -15.26
CA GLU A 257 -17.09 -2.03 -16.38
C GLU A 257 -17.66 -1.47 -17.71
N LYS A 258 -18.95 -1.72 -17.97
CA LYS A 258 -19.63 -1.22 -19.18
C LYS A 258 -19.89 0.29 -19.16
N ASN A 259 -20.06 0.87 -17.98
CA ASN A 259 -20.41 2.28 -17.80
C ASN A 259 -19.57 2.91 -16.69
N PRO A 260 -18.27 3.20 -16.93
CA PRO A 260 -17.36 3.67 -15.87
C PRO A 260 -17.83 4.96 -15.18
N GLY A 261 -18.57 5.81 -15.89
CA GLY A 261 -19.18 7.03 -15.32
C GLY A 261 -20.19 6.79 -14.20
N LYS A 262 -20.78 5.57 -14.11
CA LYS A 262 -21.66 5.18 -13.00
C LYS A 262 -20.89 4.92 -11.70
N PHE A 263 -19.57 4.75 -11.76
CA PHE A 263 -18.78 4.46 -10.56
C PHE A 263 -18.96 5.52 -9.47
N ILE A 264 -19.02 6.80 -9.85
CA ILE A 264 -19.19 7.91 -8.91
C ILE A 264 -20.63 7.98 -8.38
N GLN A 265 -21.60 7.49 -9.17
CA GLN A 265 -23.02 7.48 -8.82
C GLN A 265 -23.39 6.29 -7.92
N GLU A 266 -22.57 5.24 -7.90
CA GLU A 266 -22.73 4.09 -7.01
C GLU A 266 -22.32 4.48 -5.59
N THR A 267 -23.31 4.73 -4.74
CA THR A 267 -23.12 5.22 -3.37
C THR A 267 -23.51 4.23 -2.29
N ASP A 268 -24.08 3.08 -2.67
CA ASP A 268 -24.72 2.16 -1.73
C ASP A 268 -23.79 1.01 -1.33
N HIS A 269 -22.77 0.75 -2.15
CA HIS A 269 -21.89 -0.41 -1.99
C HIS A 269 -20.42 -0.05 -1.73
N VAL A 270 -19.76 -0.92 -0.96
CA VAL A 270 -18.29 -0.96 -0.85
C VAL A 270 -17.72 -1.44 -2.18
N LYS A 271 -16.86 -0.63 -2.79
CA LYS A 271 -16.24 -0.87 -4.09
C LYS A 271 -14.75 -1.17 -4.01
N ASP A 272 -14.10 -0.90 -2.89
CA ASP A 272 -12.67 -1.16 -2.75
C ASP A 272 -12.25 -1.12 -1.28
N ILE A 273 -11.03 -1.56 -0.97
CA ILE A 273 -10.37 -1.24 0.30
C ILE A 273 -9.00 -0.62 0.00
N ILE A 274 -8.82 0.63 0.41
CA ILE A 274 -7.60 1.39 0.12
C ILE A 274 -6.92 1.90 1.38
N SER A 275 -5.79 2.60 1.23
CA SER A 275 -5.03 3.18 2.34
C SER A 275 -4.58 2.16 3.40
N LEU A 276 -3.94 1.06 2.97
CA LEU A 276 -3.53 -0.04 3.86
C LEU A 276 -2.20 0.31 4.54
N TYR A 277 -2.26 0.93 5.71
CA TYR A 277 -1.07 1.40 6.41
C TYR A 277 -1.09 1.05 7.89
N GLU A 278 0.10 0.94 8.47
CA GLU A 278 0.26 0.73 9.89
C GLU A 278 1.41 1.51 10.49
N ASN A 279 1.20 1.87 11.74
CA ASN A 279 2.25 2.30 12.65
C ASN A 279 2.35 1.29 13.81
N GLU A 280 3.08 1.60 14.87
CA GLU A 280 3.28 0.71 16.02
C GLU A 280 1.98 0.42 16.79
N GLU A 281 1.01 1.34 16.75
CA GLU A 281 -0.21 1.27 17.55
C GLU A 281 -1.41 0.76 16.76
N TYR A 282 -1.53 1.19 15.50
CA TYR A 282 -2.72 1.04 14.68
C TYR A 282 -2.40 0.53 13.28
N PHE A 283 -3.31 -0.28 12.75
CA PHE A 283 -3.49 -0.47 11.32
C PHE A 283 -4.72 0.34 10.87
N VAL A 284 -4.64 0.95 9.70
CA VAL A 284 -5.73 1.70 9.07
C VAL A 284 -6.01 1.14 7.68
N CYS A 285 -7.28 1.14 7.31
CA CYS A 285 -7.74 0.98 5.93
C CYS A 285 -9.02 1.77 5.70
N MET A 286 -9.36 2.01 4.44
CA MET A 286 -10.54 2.76 4.03
C MET A 286 -11.38 1.91 3.07
N PRO A 287 -12.45 1.25 3.57
CA PRO A 287 -13.48 0.69 2.72
C PRO A 287 -14.15 1.80 1.91
N PHE A 288 -14.01 1.75 0.59
CA PHE A 288 -14.39 2.84 -0.28
C PHE A 288 -15.87 2.74 -0.69
N ILE A 289 -16.67 3.69 -0.20
CA ILE A 289 -18.07 3.95 -0.59
C ILE A 289 -18.11 5.43 -1.03
N THR A 290 -18.87 5.81 -2.06
CA THR A 290 -18.91 7.22 -2.50
C THR A 290 -20.13 7.95 -1.92
N PRO A 291 -19.98 9.18 -1.40
CA PRO A 291 -18.77 9.78 -0.87
C PRO A 291 -18.47 9.18 0.52
N SER A 292 -17.23 8.80 0.79
CA SER A 292 -16.81 8.40 2.13
C SER A 292 -15.34 8.71 2.33
N ALA A 293 -15.05 9.23 3.51
CA ALA A 293 -13.72 9.39 4.07
C ALA A 293 -13.55 8.54 5.33
N THR A 294 -14.37 7.51 5.50
CA THR A 294 -14.41 6.69 6.71
C THR A 294 -13.31 5.65 6.69
N TYR A 295 -12.38 5.77 7.63
CA TYR A 295 -11.36 4.78 7.90
C TYR A 295 -11.82 3.80 8.97
N VAL A 296 -11.37 2.56 8.83
CA VAL A 296 -11.38 1.57 9.91
C VAL A 296 -10.04 1.68 10.63
N LEU A 297 -10.08 2.07 11.90
CA LEU A 297 -8.91 2.15 12.78
C LEU A 297 -8.85 0.88 13.64
N ILE A 298 -7.82 0.06 13.43
CA ILE A 298 -7.65 -1.24 14.07
C ILE A 298 -6.47 -1.16 15.06
N PRO A 299 -6.71 -1.16 16.38
CA PRO A 299 -5.63 -1.18 17.36
C PRO A 299 -4.91 -2.53 17.35
N LYS A 300 -3.60 -2.54 17.10
CA LYS A 300 -2.81 -3.79 16.95
C LYS A 300 -2.87 -4.68 18.19
N ASN A 301 -2.90 -4.08 19.38
CA ASN A 301 -2.93 -4.80 20.64
C ASN A 301 -4.35 -5.10 21.16
N LYS A 302 -5.39 -4.55 20.53
CA LYS A 302 -6.79 -4.61 21.00
C LYS A 302 -7.77 -4.56 19.83
N ALA A 303 -7.80 -5.61 18.99
CA ALA A 303 -8.68 -5.67 17.82
C ALA A 303 -10.18 -5.45 18.16
N LEU A 304 -10.64 -5.80 19.37
CA LEU A 304 -12.01 -5.53 19.83
C LEU A 304 -12.35 -4.03 19.99
N GLN A 305 -11.35 -3.14 19.97
CA GLN A 305 -11.52 -1.69 20.03
C GLN A 305 -11.47 -1.04 18.64
N THR A 306 -11.61 -1.84 17.58
CA THR A 306 -11.73 -1.34 16.21
C THR A 306 -12.92 -0.39 16.09
N LYS A 307 -12.72 0.73 15.41
CA LYS A 307 -13.73 1.79 15.26
C LYS A 307 -13.68 2.43 13.88
N LYS A 308 -14.76 3.12 13.50
CA LYS A 308 -14.79 4.02 12.35
C LYS A 308 -14.31 5.41 12.78
N ILE A 309 -13.47 6.02 11.94
CA ILE A 309 -13.01 7.41 12.11
C ILE A 309 -13.14 8.16 10.77
N ASP A 310 -13.32 9.48 10.82
CA ASP A 310 -13.37 10.33 9.64
C ASP A 310 -12.32 11.44 9.75
N LEU A 311 -11.20 11.24 9.04
CA LEU A 311 -10.07 12.17 9.06
C LEU A 311 -10.36 13.49 8.33
N MET A 312 -11.36 13.53 7.45
CA MET A 312 -11.61 14.70 6.60
C MET A 312 -12.32 15.83 7.33
N ASN A 313 -12.95 15.54 8.47
CA ASN A 313 -13.53 16.57 9.35
C ASN A 313 -12.47 17.28 10.21
N GLU A 314 -11.25 16.77 10.27
CA GLU A 314 -10.17 17.39 11.03
C GLU A 314 -9.65 18.63 10.30
N THR A 315 -9.77 19.79 10.95
CA THR A 315 -9.37 21.09 10.36
C THR A 315 -7.91 21.09 9.90
N ALA A 316 -7.05 20.35 10.60
CA ALA A 316 -5.64 20.24 10.26
C ALA A 316 -5.35 19.41 8.99
N LEU A 317 -6.32 18.60 8.54
CA LEU A 317 -6.23 17.72 7.37
C LEU A 317 -7.20 18.16 6.25
N GLN A 318 -7.88 19.30 6.42
CA GLN A 318 -8.87 19.78 5.46
C GLN A 318 -8.25 19.96 4.05
N GLY A 319 -8.91 19.41 3.03
CA GLY A 319 -8.48 19.44 1.63
C GLY A 319 -7.36 18.47 1.27
N THR A 320 -7.08 17.50 2.13
CA THR A 320 -6.30 16.31 1.78
C THR A 320 -7.22 15.24 1.19
N SER A 321 -6.67 14.17 0.59
CA SER A 321 -7.46 13.09 0.00
C SER A 321 -7.54 11.89 0.93
N GLN A 322 -6.41 11.20 1.06
CA GLN A 322 -6.27 9.96 1.79
C GLN A 322 -4.91 9.88 2.46
N ILE A 323 -4.76 8.95 3.41
CA ILE A 323 -3.43 8.62 3.94
C ILE A 323 -2.57 8.11 2.76
N GLU A 324 -1.41 8.73 2.57
CA GLU A 324 -0.48 8.40 1.49
C GLU A 324 0.70 7.55 1.97
N GLY A 325 0.86 7.38 3.29
CA GLY A 325 1.88 6.50 3.84
C GLY A 325 2.15 6.68 5.33
N VAL A 326 3.29 6.14 5.76
CA VAL A 326 3.77 6.21 7.15
C VAL A 326 5.23 6.63 7.16
N ALA A 327 5.56 7.63 7.99
CA ALA A 327 6.91 8.13 8.22
C ALA A 327 7.19 8.21 9.72
N LYS A 328 8.25 7.56 10.20
CA LYS A 328 8.66 7.55 11.63
C LYS A 328 7.48 7.32 12.59
N ASN A 329 6.69 6.28 12.35
CA ASN A 329 5.54 5.91 13.17
C ASN A 329 4.31 6.86 13.06
N LYS A 330 4.36 7.88 12.21
CA LYS A 330 3.25 8.80 11.93
C LYS A 330 2.63 8.49 10.57
N PHE A 331 1.31 8.54 10.48
CA PHE A 331 0.65 8.56 9.18
C PHE A 331 0.93 9.90 8.51
N PHE A 332 0.93 9.94 7.18
CA PHE A 332 0.97 11.20 6.46
C PHE A 332 -0.05 11.25 5.33
N VAL A 333 -0.52 12.46 5.08
CA VAL A 333 -1.36 12.82 3.94
C VAL A 333 -0.64 13.88 3.12
N LEU A 334 -1.04 14.02 1.86
CA LEU A 334 -0.56 15.09 0.98
C LEU A 334 -1.57 16.24 0.97
N MET A 335 -1.08 17.44 1.20
CA MET A 335 -1.89 18.65 1.17
C MET A 335 -1.44 19.56 0.04
N ASN A 336 -2.35 19.84 -0.90
CA ASN A 336 -2.15 20.82 -1.95
C ASN A 336 -2.63 22.19 -1.47
N TYR A 337 -2.07 23.26 -2.04
CA TYR A 337 -2.51 24.60 -1.70
C TYR A 337 -3.95 24.79 -2.18
N SER A 338 -4.82 25.29 -1.31
CA SER A 338 -6.07 25.96 -1.72
C SER A 338 -6.45 27.08 -0.76
N GLU A 339 -7.39 27.94 -1.16
CA GLU A 339 -7.79 29.12 -0.37
C GLU A 339 -8.18 28.81 1.09
N PRO A 340 -8.91 27.72 1.41
CA PRO A 340 -9.22 27.37 2.80
C PRO A 340 -7.98 27.18 3.69
N GLN A 341 -6.89 26.65 3.12
CA GLN A 341 -5.64 26.35 3.82
C GLN A 341 -4.74 27.58 3.95
N ALA A 342 -5.01 28.69 3.25
CA ALA A 342 -4.28 29.95 3.42
C ALA A 342 -4.35 30.44 4.88
N LYS A 343 -5.37 30.04 5.65
CA LYS A 343 -5.46 30.31 7.09
C LYS A 343 -4.37 29.61 7.90
N LEU A 344 -4.01 28.37 7.57
CA LEU A 344 -2.95 27.61 8.24
C LEU A 344 -1.58 28.31 8.14
N GLN A 345 -1.36 29.09 7.09
CA GLN A 345 -0.11 29.84 6.89
C GLN A 345 0.11 30.95 7.91
N LYS A 346 -0.98 31.51 8.45
CA LYS A 346 -0.89 32.55 9.47
C LYS A 346 -0.31 32.00 10.77
N ASP A 347 -0.66 30.76 11.08
CA ASP A 347 -0.33 30.10 12.34
C ASP A 347 0.92 29.21 12.24
N ASN A 348 1.40 28.91 11.02
CA ASN A 348 2.57 28.09 10.79
C ASN A 348 3.66 28.80 9.96
N SER A 349 4.76 29.14 10.62
CA SER A 349 5.90 29.81 9.99
C SER A 349 6.53 29.06 8.81
N LYS A 350 6.46 27.71 8.78
CA LYS A 350 6.97 26.89 7.67
C LYS A 350 6.15 27.06 6.39
N LEU A 351 4.89 27.46 6.49
CA LEU A 351 3.95 27.59 5.37
C LEU A 351 3.83 29.01 4.81
N LYS A 352 4.58 29.98 5.34
CA LYS A 352 4.45 31.40 4.96
C LYS A 352 4.71 31.69 3.47
N SER A 353 5.52 30.87 2.80
CA SER A 353 5.84 31.01 1.38
C SER A 353 5.07 30.05 0.49
N TRP A 354 4.15 29.26 1.05
CA TRP A 354 3.39 28.25 0.32
C TRP A 354 2.25 28.91 -0.46
N ASN A 355 2.11 28.59 -1.74
CA ASN A 355 1.13 29.20 -2.65
C ASN A 355 0.68 28.20 -3.73
N GLU A 356 -0.17 28.65 -4.66
CA GLU A 356 -0.72 27.82 -5.74
C GLU A 356 0.34 27.21 -6.68
N GLU A 357 1.52 27.84 -6.78
CA GLU A 357 2.65 27.36 -7.60
C GLU A 357 3.62 26.48 -6.79
N SER A 358 3.36 26.30 -5.50
CA SER A 358 4.23 25.54 -4.63
C SER A 358 3.96 24.04 -4.73
N ASN A 359 5.02 23.27 -4.52
CA ASN A 359 4.88 21.84 -4.26
C ASN A 359 3.98 21.60 -3.03
N PRO A 360 3.39 20.39 -2.95
CA PRO A 360 2.52 20.05 -1.84
C PRO A 360 3.26 20.00 -0.50
N VAL A 361 2.49 20.03 0.58
CA VAL A 361 2.97 19.87 1.96
C VAL A 361 2.62 18.47 2.41
N LEU A 362 3.61 17.73 2.93
CA LEU A 362 3.36 16.50 3.66
C LEU A 362 2.90 16.88 5.08
N VAL A 363 1.76 16.32 5.50
CA VAL A 363 1.23 16.52 6.85
C VAL A 363 1.30 15.20 7.60
N LEU A 364 2.24 15.11 8.54
CA LEU A 364 2.45 13.93 9.37
C LEU A 364 1.66 14.07 10.68
N PHE A 365 1.05 13.00 11.16
CA PHE A 365 0.28 13.00 12.40
C PHE A 365 0.22 11.62 13.06
N SER A 366 -0.04 11.62 14.36
CA SER A 366 -0.37 10.44 15.16
C SER A 366 -1.90 10.38 15.38
N ILE A 367 -2.47 9.18 15.50
CA ILE A 367 -3.87 8.98 15.92
C ILE A 367 -3.85 8.44 17.34
N LYS A 368 -4.75 8.92 18.21
CA LYS A 368 -4.91 8.41 19.58
C LYS A 368 -6.32 7.88 19.87
#